data_AF-A0A7X5I9E3-F1
#
_entry.id   AF-A0A7X5I9E3-F1
#
_cell.length_a   1.000
_cell.length_b   1.000
_cell.length_c   1.000
_cell.angle_alpha   90.00
_cell.angle_beta   90.00
_cell.angle_gamma   90.00
#
_symmetry.space_group_name_H-M   'P 1'
#
loop_
_entity.id
_entity.type
_entity.pdbx_description
1 polymer ?
#
loop_
_entity_poly.entity_id
_entity_poly.type
_entity_poly.pdbx_seq_one_letter_code
_entity_poly.pdbx_strand_id
1 'polypeptide(L)' 'MQPEKKDAQDQEDAYERCVCCHRRVDIFKNTDIEFRAFYVEGAGQLCYGCYHELYAQNAGG' A
#
# COMPACT_ATOMS: atom_id res chain seq x y z
N MET A 1 -33.42 9.36 -13.86
CA MET A 1 -32.15 8.68 -13.51
C MET A 1 -31.19 9.75 -13.03
N GLN A 2 -30.88 9.79 -11.74
CA GLN A 2 -29.83 10.67 -11.20
C GLN A 2 -28.73 9.79 -10.62
N PRO A 3 -27.49 9.91 -11.07
CA PRO A 3 -26.33 9.49 -10.31
C PRO A 3 -25.37 10.67 -10.17
N GLU A 4 -25.40 11.41 -9.06
CA GLU A 4 -24.57 12.63 -8.91
C GLU A 4 -23.80 12.69 -7.59
N LYS A 5 -23.44 11.56 -6.98
CA LYS A 5 -22.52 11.57 -5.82
C LYS A 5 -21.60 10.36 -5.84
N LYS A 6 -20.48 10.40 -6.58
CA LYS A 6 -19.50 9.30 -6.52
C LYS A 6 -18.03 9.69 -6.62
N ASP A 7 -17.71 10.97 -6.52
CA ASP A 7 -16.36 11.44 -6.87
C ASP A 7 -15.42 11.60 -5.66
N ALA A 8 -15.96 11.82 -4.46
CA ALA A 8 -15.12 12.10 -3.27
C ALA A 8 -14.65 10.86 -2.50
N GLN A 9 -15.28 9.70 -2.72
CA GLN A 9 -14.99 8.48 -1.96
C GLN A 9 -13.99 7.55 -2.67
N ASP A 10 -13.78 7.76 -3.98
CA ASP A 10 -12.93 6.93 -4.83
C ASP A 10 -11.43 7.28 -4.70
N GLN A 11 -11.11 8.54 -4.37
CA GLN A 11 -9.72 8.99 -4.27
C GLN A 11 -8.95 8.39 -3.07
N GLU A 12 -9.62 8.06 -1.96
CA GLU A 12 -8.94 7.48 -0.80
C GLU A 12 -8.62 5.99 -0.99
N ASP A 13 -9.35 5.32 -1.88
CA ASP A 13 -9.12 3.93 -2.25
C ASP A 13 -8.11 3.78 -3.40
N ALA A 14 -7.71 4.89 -4.04
CA ALA A 14 -6.69 4.90 -5.08
C ALA A 14 -5.28 4.59 -4.54
N TYR A 15 -5.07 4.72 -3.22
CA TYR A 15 -3.81 4.44 -2.55
C TYR A 15 -3.79 3.05 -1.93
N GLU A 16 -2.63 2.42 -1.97
CA GLU A 16 -2.36 1.18 -1.27
C GLU A 16 -2.31 1.40 0.26
N ARG A 17 -2.51 0.30 1.00
CA ARG A 17 -2.42 0.28 2.46
C ARG A 17 -1.45 -0.78 2.90
N CYS A 18 -0.67 -0.46 3.92
CA CYS A 18 0.25 -1.43 4.53
C CYS A 18 -0.53 -2.63 5.06
N VAL A 19 -0.21 -3.85 4.64
CA VAL A 19 -0.88 -5.06 5.13
C VAL A 19 -0.60 -5.37 6.60
N CYS A 20 0.46 -4.79 7.17
CA CYS A 20 0.88 -5.00 8.55
C CYS A 20 0.25 -3.99 9.53
N CYS A 21 0.27 -2.69 9.21
CA CYS A 21 -0.23 -1.63 10.09
C CYS A 21 -1.47 -0.89 9.56
N HIS A 22 -1.96 -1.27 8.37
CA HIS A 22 -3.13 -0.70 7.69
C HIS A 22 -3.06 0.81 7.39
N ARG A 23 -1.90 1.45 7.58
CA ARG A 23 -1.67 2.84 7.20
C ARG A 23 -1.67 2.99 5.68
N ARG A 24 -2.28 4.07 5.19
CA ARG A 24 -2.17 4.50 3.79
C ARG A 24 -0.71 4.78 3.44
N VAL A 25 -0.26 4.26 2.31
CA VAL A 25 1.04 4.59 1.72
C VAL A 25 0.83 5.45 0.48
N ASP A 26 1.81 6.28 0.14
CA ASP A 26 1.78 7.13 -1.05
C ASP A 26 2.13 6.34 -2.32
N ILE A 27 1.52 5.15 -2.48
CA ILE A 27 1.65 4.27 -3.63
C ILE A 27 0.24 4.07 -4.17
N PHE A 28 0.04 4.29 -5.47
CA PHE A 28 -1.27 4.10 -6.08
C PHE A 28 -1.52 2.63 -6.41
N LYS A 29 -2.77 2.18 -6.25
CA LYS A 29 -3.19 0.82 -6.63
C LYS A 29 -3.08 0.53 -8.12
N ASN A 30 -3.01 1.57 -8.95
CA ASN A 30 -2.78 1.46 -10.39
C ASN A 30 -1.29 1.39 -10.78
N THR A 31 -0.36 1.61 -9.85
CA THR A 31 1.07 1.52 -10.12
C THR A 31 1.42 0.06 -10.36
N ASP A 32 2.16 -0.25 -11.42
CA ASP A 32 2.58 -1.64 -11.66
C ASP A 32 3.44 -2.15 -10.51
N ILE A 33 3.28 -3.44 -10.20
CA ILE A 33 3.93 -4.11 -9.05
C ILE A 33 5.45 -3.89 -9.07
N GLU A 34 6.07 -3.90 -10.26
CA GLU A 34 7.51 -3.72 -10.44
C GLU A 34 8.03 -2.36 -9.94
N PHE A 35 7.17 -1.33 -9.90
CA PHE A 35 7.52 0.01 -9.42
C PHE A 35 7.07 0.28 -7.98
N ARG A 36 6.41 -0.68 -7.32
CA ARG A 36 5.94 -0.51 -5.93
C ARG A 36 7.08 -0.77 -4.95
N ALA A 37 7.60 0.30 -4.37
CA ALA A 37 8.57 0.19 -3.28
C ALA A 37 7.96 -0.60 -2.11
N PHE A 38 8.71 -1.56 -1.55
CA PHE A 38 8.29 -2.36 -0.38
C PHE A 38 7.06 -3.24 -0.61
N TYR A 39 6.69 -3.49 -1.87
CA TYR A 39 5.72 -4.52 -2.19
C TYR A 39 6.35 -5.90 -2.02
N VAL A 40 5.64 -6.80 -1.37
CA VAL A 40 6.06 -8.18 -1.17
C VAL A 40 5.11 -9.06 -1.98
N GLU A 41 5.66 -9.76 -2.97
CA GLU A 41 4.89 -10.67 -3.81
C GLU A 41 4.17 -11.74 -2.96
N GLY A 42 2.86 -11.88 -3.16
CA GLY A 42 2.02 -12.80 -2.40
C GLY A 42 1.59 -12.32 -1.00
N ALA A 43 2.25 -11.33 -0.41
CA ALA A 43 1.86 -10.76 0.89
C ALA A 43 1.15 -9.40 0.77
N GLY A 44 1.49 -8.61 -0.25
CA GLY A 44 0.92 -7.28 -0.52
C GLY A 44 1.86 -6.12 -0.21
N GLN A 45 1.29 -4.92 -0.13
CA GLN A 45 2.06 -3.68 0.08
C GLN A 45 2.43 -3.49 1.56
N LEU A 46 3.69 -3.14 1.84
CA LEU A 46 4.13 -2.68 3.17
C LEU A 46 4.49 -1.20 3.14
N CYS A 47 4.40 -0.53 4.30
CA CYS A 47 5.01 0.79 4.46
C CYS A 47 6.51 0.65 4.76
N TYR A 48 7.28 1.72 4.54
CA TYR A 48 8.71 1.79 4.83
C TYR A 48 9.06 1.24 6.23
N GLY A 49 8.30 1.62 7.26
CA GLY A 49 8.53 1.19 8.64
C GLY A 49 8.35 -0.32 8.83
N CYS A 50 7.22 -0.88 8.41
CA CYS A 50 6.94 -2.32 8.56
C CYS A 50 7.89 -3.16 7.69
N TYR A 51 8.21 -2.70 6.49
CA TYR A 51 9.19 -3.40 5.64
C TYR A 51 10.56 -3.44 6.31
N HIS A 52 11.05 -2.30 6.82
CA HIS A 52 12.34 -2.23 7.49
C HIS A 52 12.35 -3.02 8.81
N GLU A 53 11.25 -3.04 9.55
CA GLU A 53 11.12 -3.86 10.76
C GLU A 53 11.18 -5.36 10.44
N LEU A 54 10.43 -5.83 9.45
CA LEU A 54 10.34 -7.25 9.10
C LEU A 54 11.58 -7.77 8.33
N TYR A 55 12.10 -6.97 7.40
CA TYR A 55 13.16 -7.40 6.48
C TYR A 55 14.54 -6.86 6.85
N ALA A 56 14.65 -5.66 7.41
CA ALA A 56 15.97 -5.10 7.75
C ALA A 56 16.45 -5.50 9.15
N GLN A 57 15.56 -5.88 10.09
CA GLN A 57 15.99 -6.40 11.40
C GLN A 57 16.30 -7.89 11.39
N ASN A 58 15.86 -8.65 10.38
CA ASN A 58 16.16 -10.09 10.26
C ASN A 58 17.58 -10.40 9.74
N ALA A 59 18.46 -9.40 9.63
CA ALA A 59 19.87 -9.60 9.26
C ALA A 59 20.80 -9.86 10.47
N GLY A 60 20.28 -10.07 11.68
CA GLY A 60 21.09 -10.14 12.90
C GLY A 60 20.55 -11.01 14.05
N GLY A 61 19.96 -12.17 13.74
CA GLY A 61 19.64 -13.20 14.74
C GLY A 61 20.58 -14.39 14.66
#